data_AF-A0A0K0FZJ8-F1
#
_entry.id   AF-A0A0K0FZJ8-F1
#
_cell.length_a   1.000
_cell.length_b   1.000
_cell.length_c   1.000
_cell.angle_alpha   90.00
_cell.angle_beta   90.00
_cell.angle_gamma   90.00
#
_symmetry.space_group_name_H-M   'P 1'
#
loop_
_entity.id
_entity.type
_entity.pdbx_description
1 polymer ?
#
loop_
_entity_poly.entity_id
_entity_poly.type
_entity_poly.pdbx_seq_one_letter_code
_entity_poly.pdbx_strand_id
1 'polypeptide(L)'
;MVIFMTINAKKRPSRTTTRDPKKWIYWGGKKPLNAEYIAKQATKLFFKCGYNSFKFLKVKKTEKRRLLGTMRYRVQYLAQRCEEEKVSKPGKKNKKRKPQIEIKFKKCYKDKKMFQAIFRDNVIHNSLRLNVTNLENGNSCALVIKY
;
A
#
# COMPACT_ATOMS: atom_id res chain seq x y z
N MET A 1 20.57 62.64 -25.19
CA MET A 1 21.00 62.25 -23.83
C MET A 1 20.25 60.98 -23.47
N VAL A 2 20.90 59.82 -23.58
CA VAL A 2 20.24 58.50 -23.45
C VAL A 2 20.62 57.91 -22.11
N ILE A 3 19.65 57.80 -21.20
CA ILE A 3 19.86 57.23 -19.86
C ILE A 3 19.76 55.71 -19.99
N PHE A 4 20.90 55.02 -19.97
CA PHE A 4 20.95 53.57 -19.85
C PHE A 4 20.67 53.18 -18.39
N MET A 5 19.41 52.87 -18.08
CA MET A 5 19.06 52.20 -16.83
C MET A 5 19.55 50.75 -16.88
N THR A 6 20.66 50.47 -16.20
CA THR A 6 21.13 49.11 -15.96
C THR A 6 20.23 48.41 -14.95
N ILE A 7 19.38 47.51 -15.43
CA ILE A 7 18.57 46.63 -14.58
C ILE A 7 19.52 45.62 -13.93
N ASN A 8 19.91 45.88 -12.68
CA ASN A 8 20.54 44.88 -11.83
C ASN A 8 19.54 43.76 -11.53
N ALA A 9 19.47 42.77 -12.40
CA ALA A 9 18.68 41.57 -12.19
C ALA A 9 19.21 40.84 -10.95
N LYS A 10 18.53 40.99 -9.82
CA LYS A 10 18.77 40.19 -8.60
C LYS A 10 18.83 38.72 -9.00
N LYS A 11 19.98 38.08 -8.76
CA LYS A 11 20.17 36.63 -8.94
C LYS A 11 18.98 35.89 -8.32
N ARG A 12 18.23 35.16 -9.15
CA ARG A 12 17.20 34.23 -8.67
C ARG A 12 17.81 33.36 -7.56
N PRO A 13 17.10 33.12 -6.45
CA PRO A 13 17.57 32.17 -5.47
C PRO A 13 17.82 30.84 -6.17
N SER A 14 19.05 30.33 -5.99
CA SER A 14 19.48 29.02 -6.48
C SER A 14 18.40 28.01 -6.11
N ARG A 15 17.85 27.34 -7.14
CA ARG A 15 16.86 26.27 -6.98
C ARG A 15 17.49 25.24 -6.06
N THR A 16 17.05 25.20 -4.80
CA THR A 16 17.52 24.22 -3.82
C THR A 16 17.38 22.86 -4.46
N THR A 17 18.49 22.16 -4.62
CA THR A 17 18.56 20.82 -5.20
C THR A 17 17.50 19.96 -4.53
N THR A 18 16.42 19.66 -5.25
CA THR A 18 15.44 18.66 -4.83
C THR A 18 16.21 17.36 -4.73
N ARG A 19 16.74 17.05 -3.53
CA ARG A 19 17.47 15.81 -3.26
C ARG A 19 16.69 14.67 -3.90
N ASP A 20 17.37 13.89 -4.73
CA ASP A 20 16.80 12.71 -5.39
C ASP A 20 15.94 11.91 -4.41
N PRO A 21 14.85 11.27 -4.90
CA PRO A 21 14.06 10.35 -4.10
C PRO A 21 14.96 9.50 -3.22
N LYS A 22 14.92 9.70 -1.89
CA LYS A 22 15.74 8.90 -0.98
C LYS A 22 15.52 7.42 -1.31
N LYS A 23 16.63 6.69 -1.49
CA LYS A 23 16.61 5.25 -1.72
C LYS A 23 15.75 4.56 -0.65
N TRP A 24 15.17 3.42 -1.01
CA TRP A 24 14.47 2.57 -0.05
C TRP A 24 15.48 2.10 1.01
N ILE A 25 15.17 2.35 2.27
CA ILE A 25 15.99 1.95 3.42
C ILE A 25 15.22 0.95 4.28
N TYR A 26 15.93 0.09 5.02
CA TYR A 26 15.31 -0.86 5.93
C TYR A 26 14.43 -0.17 6.98
N TRP A 27 13.33 -0.82 7.36
CA TRP A 27 12.31 -0.24 8.23
C TRP A 27 11.97 -1.08 9.48
N GLY A 28 12.27 -2.37 9.53
CA GLY A 28 11.97 -3.22 10.68
C GLY A 28 10.48 -3.56 10.89
N GLY A 29 9.56 -2.93 10.16
CA GLY A 29 8.18 -3.39 9.99
C GLY A 29 7.25 -3.24 11.21
N LYS A 30 7.59 -2.41 12.21
CA LYS A 30 6.75 -2.21 13.41
C LYS A 30 5.92 -0.91 13.41
N LYS A 31 6.54 0.24 13.11
CA LYS A 31 5.91 1.59 13.19
C LYS A 31 6.01 2.34 11.86
N PRO A 32 4.96 2.88 11.25
CA PRO A 32 3.73 3.30 11.90
C PRO A 32 2.68 2.19 11.97
N LEU A 33 2.77 1.19 11.11
CA LEU A 33 1.92 0.01 11.15
C LEU A 33 2.76 -1.26 11.06
N ASN A 34 2.22 -2.35 11.57
CA ASN A 34 2.86 -3.66 11.45
C ASN A 34 2.88 -4.10 9.97
N ALA A 35 4.06 -4.52 9.47
CA ALA A 35 4.23 -4.94 8.09
C ALA A 35 3.39 -6.17 7.72
N GLU A 36 3.21 -7.12 8.63
CA GLU A 36 2.30 -8.25 8.42
C GLU A 36 0.85 -7.79 8.31
N TYR A 37 0.46 -6.81 9.13
CA TYR A 37 -0.88 -6.24 9.06
C TYR A 37 -1.11 -5.56 7.71
N ILE A 38 -0.14 -4.76 7.24
CA ILE A 38 -0.18 -4.16 5.89
C ILE A 38 -0.32 -5.25 4.84
N ALA A 39 0.49 -6.31 4.90
CA ALA A 39 0.45 -7.40 3.92
C ALA A 39 -0.88 -8.18 3.93
N LYS A 40 -1.45 -8.45 5.11
CA LYS A 40 -2.77 -9.10 5.25
C LYS A 40 -3.87 -8.22 4.66
N GLN A 41 -3.89 -6.92 4.96
CA GLN A 41 -4.88 -6.00 4.41
C GLN A 41 -4.71 -5.78 2.90
N ALA A 42 -3.46 -5.72 2.42
CA ALA A 42 -3.16 -5.63 1.00
C ALA A 42 -3.67 -6.85 0.23
N THR A 43 -3.46 -8.06 0.77
CA THR A 43 -3.97 -9.29 0.18
C THR A 43 -5.51 -9.30 0.11
N LYS A 44 -6.18 -8.89 1.20
CA LYS A 44 -7.65 -8.76 1.22
C LYS A 44 -8.15 -7.71 0.23
N LEU A 45 -7.45 -6.58 0.12
CA LEU A 45 -7.77 -5.53 -0.85
C LEU A 45 -7.67 -6.07 -2.28
N PHE A 46 -6.62 -6.82 -2.61
CA PHE A 46 -6.43 -7.39 -3.94
C PHE A 46 -7.63 -8.24 -4.37
N PHE A 47 -8.13 -9.11 -3.48
CA PHE A 47 -9.34 -9.88 -3.71
C PHE A 47 -10.59 -8.99 -3.91
N LYS A 48 -10.77 -7.97 -3.05
CA LYS A 48 -11.89 -7.02 -3.18
C LYS A 48 -11.89 -6.26 -4.50
N CYS A 49 -10.75 -6.13 -5.16
CA CYS A 49 -10.65 -5.50 -6.48
C CYS A 49 -11.01 -6.44 -7.65
N GLY A 50 -11.51 -7.65 -7.37
CA GLY A 50 -11.95 -8.61 -8.38
C GLY A 50 -10.87 -9.59 -8.83
N TYR A 51 -9.69 -9.58 -8.22
CA TYR A 51 -8.64 -10.55 -8.52
C TYR A 51 -8.83 -11.86 -7.76
N ASN A 52 -8.08 -12.89 -8.16
CA ASN A 52 -8.00 -14.16 -7.46
C ASN A 52 -7.73 -13.97 -5.97
N SER A 53 -8.23 -14.90 -5.17
CA SER A 53 -7.95 -14.90 -3.75
C SER A 53 -6.57 -15.47 -3.44
N PHE A 54 -5.93 -14.84 -2.46
CA PHE A 54 -4.64 -15.25 -1.94
C PHE A 54 -4.67 -15.29 -0.41
N LYS A 55 -3.98 -16.27 0.16
CA LYS A 55 -3.67 -16.35 1.59
C LYS A 55 -2.28 -15.80 1.82
N PHE A 56 -2.17 -14.79 2.69
CA PHE A 56 -0.87 -14.29 3.14
C PHE A 56 -0.07 -15.39 3.86
N LEU A 57 1.22 -15.49 3.54
CA LEU A 57 2.13 -16.44 4.19
C LEU A 57 3.14 -15.74 5.10
N LYS A 58 4.02 -14.91 4.51
CA LYS A 58 5.09 -14.25 5.26
C LYS A 58 5.60 -13.00 4.58
N VAL A 59 6.08 -12.06 5.39
CA VAL A 59 6.84 -10.90 4.92
C VAL A 59 8.26 -11.33 4.54
N LYS A 60 8.76 -10.77 3.44
CA LYS A 60 10.12 -11.02 2.92
C LYS A 60 11.01 -9.81 3.09
N LYS A 61 10.50 -8.62 2.78
CA LYS A 61 11.28 -7.38 2.84
C LYS A 61 10.41 -6.24 3.35
N THR A 62 11.00 -5.42 4.22
CA THR A 62 10.37 -4.19 4.71
C THR A 62 11.30 -3.01 4.50
N GLU A 63 10.79 -2.00 3.80
CA GLU A 63 11.56 -0.82 3.47
C GLU A 63 10.70 0.42 3.64
N LYS A 64 11.35 1.56 3.85
CA LYS A 64 10.72 2.88 3.88
C LYS A 64 11.50 3.85 3.02
N ARG A 65 10.82 4.88 2.53
CA ARG A 65 11.47 6.08 1.98
C ARG A 65 10.59 7.29 2.18
N ARG A 66 11.21 8.47 2.20
CA ARG A 66 10.51 9.74 2.13
C ARG A 66 10.50 10.20 0.68
N LEU A 67 9.33 10.51 0.15
CA LEU A 67 9.16 11.04 -1.21
C LEU A 67 8.20 12.22 -1.17
N LEU A 68 8.67 13.39 -1.62
CA LEU A 68 7.88 14.64 -1.65
C LEU A 68 7.22 14.93 -0.28
N GLY A 69 8.02 14.90 0.80
CA GLY A 69 7.53 15.12 2.17
C GLY A 69 6.76 13.95 2.79
N THR A 70 6.23 13.01 2.00
CA THR A 70 5.45 11.88 2.54
C THR A 70 6.28 10.63 2.82
N MET A 71 6.01 9.94 3.92
CA MET A 71 6.58 8.63 4.20
C MET A 71 5.85 7.53 3.42
N ARG A 72 6.63 6.64 2.80
CA ARG A 72 6.14 5.45 2.10
C ARG A 72 6.80 4.22 2.71
N TYR A 73 6.00 3.20 2.97
CA TYR A 73 6.40 1.93 3.57
C TYR A 73 6.10 0.82 2.57
N ARG A 74 7.15 0.15 2.11
CA ARG A 74 7.09 -0.96 1.17
C ARG A 74 7.23 -2.27 1.93
N VAL A 75 6.31 -3.18 1.69
CA VAL A 75 6.32 -4.54 2.22
C VAL A 75 6.25 -5.49 1.05
N GLN A 76 7.33 -6.25 0.82
CA GLN A 76 7.30 -7.40 -0.10
C GLN A 76 6.98 -8.65 0.70
N TYR A 77 6.05 -9.47 0.22
CA TYR A 77 5.55 -10.63 0.94
C TYR A 77 5.14 -11.75 -0.02
N LEU A 78 5.11 -12.98 0.50
CA LEU A 78 4.59 -14.13 -0.22
C LEU A 78 3.13 -14.36 0.14
N ALA A 79 2.33 -14.67 -0.87
CA ALA A 79 0.97 -15.14 -0.72
C ALA A 79 0.71 -16.35 -1.62
N GLN A 80 -0.25 -17.18 -1.25
CA GLN A 80 -0.58 -18.42 -1.91
C GLN A 80 -1.98 -18.34 -2.48
N ARG A 81 -2.18 -18.70 -3.75
CA ARG A 81 -3.52 -18.68 -4.34
C ARG A 81 -4.39 -19.72 -3.63
N CYS A 82 -5.61 -19.34 -3.27
CA CYS A 82 -6.57 -20.26 -2.67
C CYS A 82 -7.94 -20.09 -3.34
N GLU A 83 -8.69 -21.18 -3.38
CA GLU A 83 -10.12 -21.17 -3.67
C GLU A 83 -10.88 -20.77 -2.42
N GLU A 84 -11.85 -19.89 -2.60
CA GLU A 84 -12.72 -19.41 -1.55
C GLU A 84 -14.09 -20.09 -1.61
N GLU A 85 -14.63 -20.39 -0.45
CA GLU A 85 -16.02 -20.74 -0.27
C GLU A 85 -16.67 -19.68 0.61
N LYS A 86 -17.71 -19.02 0.09
CA LYS A 86 -18.50 -18.06 0.86
C LYS A 86 -19.43 -18.85 1.77
N VAL A 87 -19.11 -18.91 3.06
CA VAL A 87 -19.96 -19.59 4.03
C VAL A 87 -20.83 -18.55 4.72
N SER A 88 -22.15 -18.71 4.60
CA SER A 88 -23.11 -17.95 5.39
C SER A 88 -23.11 -18.51 6.82
N LYS A 89 -22.75 -17.67 7.80
CA LYS A 89 -22.99 -18.04 9.19
C LYS A 89 -24.47 -17.81 9.52
N PRO A 90 -25.16 -18.80 10.13
CA PRO A 90 -26.49 -18.54 10.68
C PRO A 90 -26.35 -17.46 11.75
N GLY A 91 -27.12 -16.38 11.60
CA GLY A 91 -27.15 -15.30 12.58
C GLY A 91 -27.59 -15.82 13.94
N LYS A 92 -26.90 -15.43 15.02
CA LYS A 92 -27.41 -15.65 16.39
C LYS A 92 -28.85 -15.12 16.44
N LYS A 93 -29.78 -15.92 16.99
CA LYS A 93 -31.25 -15.80 17.01
C LYS A 93 -31.88 -14.44 17.39
N ASN A 94 -31.12 -13.36 17.58
CA ASN A 94 -31.65 -12.05 17.94
C ASN A 94 -31.28 -10.95 16.92
N LYS A 95 -32.34 -10.44 16.28
CA LYS A 95 -32.49 -9.15 15.57
C LYS A 95 -31.69 -8.96 14.26
N LYS A 96 -32.42 -8.90 13.14
CA LYS A 96 -32.22 -8.04 11.95
C LYS A 96 -30.77 -7.75 11.50
N ARG A 97 -29.85 -8.72 11.58
CA ARG A 97 -28.47 -8.56 11.08
C ARG A 97 -28.31 -9.30 9.77
N LYS A 98 -27.85 -8.59 8.74
CA LYS A 98 -27.46 -9.18 7.45
C LYS A 98 -26.51 -10.36 7.71
N PRO A 99 -26.67 -11.49 7.01
CA PRO A 99 -25.80 -12.65 7.22
C PRO A 99 -24.34 -12.22 7.07
N GLN A 100 -23.53 -12.50 8.09
CA GLN A 100 -22.09 -12.31 7.99
C GLN A 100 -21.54 -13.39 7.05
N ILE A 101 -21.11 -12.96 5.86
CA ILE A 101 -20.43 -13.84 4.91
C ILE A 101 -18.97 -13.93 5.36
N GLU A 102 -18.56 -15.12 5.79
CA GLU A 102 -17.15 -15.41 6.01
C GLU A 102 -16.58 -16.09 4.77
N ILE A 103 -15.42 -15.58 4.36
CA ILE A 103 -14.60 -16.20 3.33
C ILE A 103 -13.76 -17.28 4.02
N LYS A 104 -13.99 -18.54 3.67
CA LYS A 104 -13.12 -19.65 4.07
C LYS A 104 -12.28 -20.11 2.88
N PHE A 105 -11.02 -20.42 3.13
CA PHE A 105 -10.15 -21.03 2.12
C PHE A 105 -10.37 -22.55 2.12
N LYS A 106 -10.84 -23.09 1.00
CA LYS A 106 -11.12 -24.52 0.85
C LYS A 106 -9.87 -25.29 0.43
N LYS A 107 -9.19 -24.78 -0.60
CA LYS A 107 -7.99 -25.39 -1.18
C LYS A 107 -6.99 -24.30 -1.54
N CYS A 108 -5.72 -24.52 -1.21
CA CYS A 108 -4.63 -23.62 -1.59
C CYS A 108 -3.67 -24.33 -2.54
N TYR A 109 -3.34 -23.67 -3.64
CA TYR A 109 -2.41 -24.17 -4.66
C TYR A 109 -0.98 -24.11 -4.13
N LYS A 110 -0.10 -25.07 -4.46
CA LYS A 110 1.28 -25.10 -3.94
C LYS A 110 2.10 -23.84 -4.30
N ASP A 111 1.73 -23.18 -5.39
CA ASP A 111 2.44 -22.02 -5.92
C ASP A 111 2.30 -20.79 -5.02
N LYS A 112 3.44 -20.20 -4.72
CA LYS A 112 3.56 -18.95 -3.98
C LYS A 112 3.84 -17.84 -4.99
N LYS A 113 3.18 -16.71 -4.81
CA LYS A 113 3.33 -15.52 -5.65
C LYS A 113 3.86 -14.38 -4.79
N MET A 114 4.76 -13.58 -5.35
CA MET A 114 5.31 -12.43 -4.66
C MET A 114 4.40 -11.21 -4.85
N PHE A 115 4.12 -10.53 -3.75
CA PHE A 115 3.35 -9.30 -3.73
C PHE A 115 4.17 -8.17 -3.14
N GLN A 116 3.81 -6.94 -3.53
CA GLN A 116 4.32 -5.72 -2.97
C GLN A 116 3.16 -4.85 -2.49
N ALA A 117 3.15 -4.52 -1.21
CA ALA A 117 2.30 -3.49 -0.65
C ALA A 117 3.10 -2.19 -0.46
N ILE A 118 2.53 -1.06 -0.88
CA ILE A 118 3.05 0.27 -0.58
C ILE A 118 1.99 1.02 0.22
N PHE A 119 2.25 1.16 1.51
CA PHE A 119 1.48 2.01 2.40
C PHE A 119 2.06 3.42 2.40
N ARG A 120 1.22 4.41 2.13
CA ARG A 120 1.55 5.83 2.17
C ARG A 120 0.78 6.44 3.33
N ASP A 121 1.53 6.93 4.29
CA ASP A 121 1.02 7.69 5.43
C ASP A 121 1.10 9.17 5.07
N ASN A 122 0.02 9.71 4.49
CA ASN A 122 -0.02 11.06 3.96
C ASN A 122 -0.76 12.00 4.92
N VAL A 123 -0.23 12.12 6.13
CA VAL A 123 -0.74 13.04 7.17
C VAL A 123 -0.92 14.46 6.63
N ILE A 124 0.00 14.94 5.78
CA ILE A 124 -0.03 16.29 5.18
C ILE A 124 -1.30 16.55 4.36
N HIS A 125 -1.91 15.51 3.78
CA HIS A 125 -3.13 15.63 2.99
C HIS A 125 -4.26 14.77 3.56
N ASN A 126 -4.27 14.54 4.87
CA ASN A 126 -5.27 13.75 5.61
C ASN A 126 -5.73 12.49 4.87
N SER A 127 -4.78 11.72 4.35
CA SER A 127 -5.10 10.54 3.56
C SER A 127 -4.17 9.38 3.84
N LEU A 128 -4.75 8.18 3.90
CA LEU A 128 -4.02 6.93 3.92
C LEU A 128 -4.21 6.25 2.58
N ARG A 129 -3.12 5.75 2.00
CA ARG A 129 -3.20 5.00 0.75
C ARG A 129 -2.46 3.69 0.87
N LEU A 130 -3.15 2.59 0.56
CA LEU A 130 -2.56 1.26 0.47
C LEU A 130 -2.63 0.81 -0.99
N ASN A 131 -1.48 0.64 -1.63
CA ASN A 131 -1.39 0.01 -2.95
C ASN A 131 -0.88 -1.40 -2.77
N VAL A 132 -1.44 -2.35 -3.52
CA VAL A 132 -1.00 -3.73 -3.61
C VAL A 132 -0.70 -4.06 -5.07
N THR A 133 0.39 -4.76 -5.33
CA THR A 133 0.80 -5.20 -6.66
C THR A 133 1.24 -6.65 -6.58
N ASN A 134 0.73 -7.49 -7.48
CA ASN A 134 1.30 -8.81 -7.73
C ASN A 134 2.52 -8.63 -8.63
N LEU A 135 3.71 -9.01 -8.13
CA LEU A 135 4.97 -8.79 -8.85
C LEU A 135 5.16 -9.75 -10.02
N GLU A 136 4.36 -10.81 -10.10
CA GLU A 136 4.48 -11.84 -11.14
C GLU A 136 3.79 -11.41 -12.45
N ASN A 137 2.70 -10.67 -12.34
CA ASN A 137 1.88 -10.26 -13.50
C ASN A 137 1.61 -8.75 -13.57
N GLY A 138 2.11 -7.96 -12.61
CA GLY A 138 1.96 -6.51 -12.60
C GLY A 138 0.57 -6.00 -12.17
N ASN A 139 -0.41 -6.88 -11.97
CA ASN A 139 -1.75 -6.47 -11.56
C ASN A 139 -1.68 -5.73 -10.23
N SER A 140 -2.39 -4.61 -10.13
CA SER A 140 -2.34 -3.76 -8.95
C SER A 140 -3.70 -3.22 -8.57
N CYS A 141 -3.87 -2.93 -7.28
CA CYS A 141 -5.03 -2.23 -6.77
C CYS A 141 -4.64 -1.24 -5.69
N ALA A 142 -5.47 -0.22 -5.48
CA ALA A 142 -5.26 0.81 -4.48
C ALA A 142 -6.52 1.08 -3.68
N LEU A 143 -6.35 1.29 -2.38
CA LEU A 143 -7.35 1.85 -1.49
C LEU A 143 -6.86 3.19 -0.99
N VAL A 144 -7.72 4.21 -1.09
CA VAL A 144 -7.47 5.54 -0.54
C VAL A 144 -8.56 5.83 0.49
N ILE A 145 -8.14 6.13 1.71
CA ILE A 145 -9.02 6.58 2.80
C ILE A 145 -8.68 8.05 3.02
N LYS A 146 -9.67 8.92 2.86
CA LYS A 146 -9.59 10.35 3.22
C LYS A 146 -10.28 10.51 4.57
N TYR A 147 -9.74 11.35 5.45
CA TYR A 147 -10.36 11.68 6.73
C TYR A 147 -10.32 13.20 6.98
#